data_AF-A0A2Z6N4X8-F1
#
_entry.id   AF-A0A2Z6N4X8-F1
#
_cell.length_a   1.000
_cell.length_b   1.000
_cell.length_c   1.000
_cell.angle_alpha   90.00
_cell.angle_beta   90.00
_cell.angle_gamma   90.00
#
_symmetry.space_group_name_H-M   'P 1'
#
loop_
_entity.id
_entity.type
_entity.pdbx_description
1 polymer ?
#
loop_
_entity_poly.entity_id
_entity_poly.type
_entity_poly.pdbx_seq_one_letter_code
_entity_poly.pdbx_strand_id
1 'polypeptide(L)'
;MASSYANNSVFLMLCLCLAFSTIAFGGNFNTDFNILFGDKRANIEGGGNNMTLTMDKYSGSGIGTKNEYLFGRFDMQIRLVPGNSAGTVTAYYILTCYNYKFTQLISDYYIEIRQFMNQVCFDALNSKNTKIGVWIV
;
A
#
# COMPACT_ATOMS: atom_id res chain seq x y z
N MET A 1 -20.64 -46.80 -19.88
CA MET A 1 -19.46 -46.08 -20.40
C MET A 1 -19.68 -44.58 -20.56
N ALA A 2 -20.90 -44.08 -20.83
CA ALA A 2 -21.16 -42.63 -20.93
C ALA A 2 -21.05 -41.84 -19.61
N SER A 3 -21.31 -42.47 -18.46
CA SER A 3 -21.29 -41.81 -17.14
C SER A 3 -19.89 -41.44 -16.64
N SER A 4 -18.84 -42.15 -17.06
CA SER A 4 -17.46 -41.85 -16.64
C SER A 4 -16.91 -40.60 -17.31
N TYR A 5 -17.30 -40.33 -18.57
CA TYR A 5 -16.92 -39.10 -19.28
C TYR A 5 -17.59 -37.87 -18.67
N ALA A 6 -18.85 -37.98 -18.25
CA ALA A 6 -19.56 -36.90 -17.55
C ALA A 6 -18.85 -36.52 -16.24
N ASN A 7 -18.47 -37.50 -15.42
CA ASN A 7 -17.77 -37.26 -14.15
C ASN A 7 -16.39 -36.61 -14.35
N ASN A 8 -15.62 -37.06 -15.35
CA ASN A 8 -14.32 -36.47 -15.67
C ASN A 8 -14.47 -35.05 -16.24
N SER A 9 -15.52 -34.79 -17.02
CA SER A 9 -15.80 -33.45 -17.57
C SER A 9 -16.24 -32.45 -16.49
N VAL A 10 -17.01 -32.91 -15.50
CA VAL A 10 -17.41 -32.10 -14.33
C VAL A 10 -16.20 -31.79 -13.47
N PHE A 11 -15.30 -32.76 -13.27
CA PHE A 11 -14.04 -32.55 -12.55
C PHE A 11 -13.14 -31.53 -13.26
N LEU A 12 -13.03 -31.62 -14.58
CA LEU A 12 -12.27 -30.66 -15.39
C LEU A 12 -12.87 -29.24 -15.33
N MET A 13 -14.19 -29.13 -15.40
CA MET A 13 -14.91 -27.86 -15.23
C MET A 13 -14.70 -27.25 -13.85
N LEU A 14 -14.72 -28.06 -12.79
CA LEU A 14 -14.45 -27.60 -11.43
C LEU A 14 -13.01 -27.07 -11.28
N CYS A 15 -12.02 -27.76 -11.86
CA CYS A 15 -10.63 -27.31 -11.88
C CYS A 15 -10.46 -25.98 -12.63
N LEU A 16 -11.17 -25.82 -13.76
CA LEU A 16 -11.17 -24.56 -14.51
C LEU A 16 -11.80 -23.42 -13.71
N CYS A 17 -12.92 -23.65 -13.02
CA CYS A 17 -13.56 -22.63 -12.18
C CYS A 17 -12.66 -22.13 -11.04
N LEU A 18 -11.89 -23.03 -10.41
CA LEU A 18 -10.94 -22.67 -9.35
C LEU A 18 -9.69 -21.94 -9.88
N ALA A 19 -9.31 -22.14 -11.14
CA ALA A 19 -8.17 -21.46 -11.74
C ALA A 19 -8.43 -19.97 -12.03
N PHE A 20 -9.69 -19.56 -12.17
CA PHE A 20 -10.07 -18.17 -12.49
C PHE A 20 -10.54 -17.34 -11.28
N SER A 21 -10.64 -17.92 -10.09
CA SER A 21 -11.07 -17.19 -8.89
C SER A 21 -9.91 -16.46 -8.22
N THR A 22 -9.50 -15.31 -8.78
CA THR A 22 -8.67 -14.35 -8.03
C THR A 22 -9.58 -13.48 -7.17
N ILE A 23 -9.59 -13.71 -5.86
CA ILE A 23 -10.29 -12.84 -4.92
C ILE A 23 -9.38 -11.62 -4.68
N ALA A 24 -9.74 -10.47 -5.26
CA ALA A 24 -9.13 -9.20 -4.90
C ALA A 24 -9.82 -8.70 -3.62
N PHE A 25 -9.20 -8.87 -2.46
CA PHE A 25 -9.63 -8.20 -1.24
C PHE A 25 -9.14 -6.75 -1.28
N GLY A 26 -10.07 -5.79 -1.25
CA GLY A 26 -9.73 -4.41 -0.95
C GLY A 26 -9.20 -4.30 0.48
N GLY A 27 -8.05 -3.64 0.67
CA GLY A 27 -7.49 -3.38 2.00
C GLY A 27 -8.35 -2.40 2.81
N ASN A 28 -8.14 -2.39 4.13
CA ASN A 28 -8.87 -1.49 5.03
C ASN A 28 -7.86 -0.67 5.85
N PHE A 29 -7.92 0.66 5.73
CA PHE A 29 -7.00 1.56 6.41
C PHE A 29 -7.02 1.43 7.93
N ASN A 30 -8.14 1.03 8.54
CA ASN A 30 -8.21 0.80 9.99
C ASN A 30 -7.41 -0.42 10.43
N THR A 31 -7.30 -1.45 9.59
CA THR A 31 -6.55 -2.66 9.92
C THR A 31 -5.10 -2.57 9.49
N ASP A 32 -4.84 -1.91 8.37
CA ASP A 32 -3.56 -2.01 7.67
C ASP A 32 -2.60 -0.86 8.01
N PHE A 33 -3.13 0.31 8.39
CA PHE A 33 -2.35 1.53 8.61
C PHE A 33 -2.54 2.14 10.00
N ASN A 34 -1.49 2.79 10.49
CA ASN A 34 -1.52 3.64 11.67
C ASN A 34 -1.16 5.09 11.29
N ILE A 35 -1.73 6.04 12.02
CA ILE A 35 -1.36 7.45 11.91
C ILE A 35 -0.02 7.64 12.63
N LEU A 36 0.99 8.14 11.92
CA LEU A 36 2.31 8.43 12.49
C LEU A 36 2.35 9.83 13.12
N PHE A 37 1.77 10.81 12.42
CA PHE A 37 1.67 12.20 12.86
C PHE A 37 0.54 12.92 12.10
N GLY A 38 0.13 14.08 12.62
CA GLY A 38 -0.87 14.92 11.98
C GLY A 38 -2.17 15.07 12.77
N ASP A 39 -2.34 14.38 13.90
CA ASP A 39 -3.53 14.45 14.75
C ASP A 39 -4.83 14.38 13.94
N LYS A 40 -5.66 15.42 14.00
CA LYS A 40 -6.94 15.54 13.27
C LYS A 40 -6.77 15.73 11.76
N ARG A 41 -5.55 15.92 11.26
CA ARG A 41 -5.24 16.11 9.84
C ARG A 41 -5.10 14.79 9.08
N ALA A 42 -4.93 13.68 9.79
CA ALA A 42 -5.03 12.33 9.25
C ALA A 42 -6.33 11.70 9.74
N ASN A 43 -7.25 11.39 8.83
CA ASN A 43 -8.55 10.81 9.18
C ASN A 43 -8.87 9.60 8.30
N ILE A 44 -9.46 8.57 8.90
CA ILE A 44 -9.93 7.38 8.21
C ILE A 44 -11.46 7.47 8.10
N GLU A 45 -11.97 7.39 6.88
CA GLU A 45 -13.37 7.60 6.56
C GLU A 45 -13.99 6.36 5.90
N GLY A 46 -15.33 6.34 5.82
CA GLY A 46 -16.06 5.29 5.12
C GLY A 46 -15.79 3.87 5.66
N GLY A 47 -15.61 3.74 6.99
CA GLY A 47 -15.33 2.44 7.62
C GLY A 47 -13.93 1.88 7.34
N GLY A 48 -13.01 2.70 6.82
CA GLY A 48 -11.65 2.26 6.48
C GLY A 48 -11.39 2.07 5.00
N ASN A 49 -12.34 2.41 4.14
CA ASN A 49 -12.15 2.35 2.69
C ASN A 49 -11.34 3.54 2.17
N ASN A 50 -11.40 4.68 2.85
CA ASN A 50 -10.75 5.91 2.42
C ASN A 50 -9.94 6.51 3.57
N MET A 51 -8.83 7.15 3.23
CA MET A 51 -8.02 7.91 4.18
C MET A 51 -7.69 9.28 3.61
N THR A 52 -7.83 10.32 4.43
CA THR A 52 -7.54 11.71 4.08
C THR A 52 -6.35 12.22 4.88
N LEU A 53 -5.35 12.74 4.18
CA LEU A 53 -4.21 13.45 4.76
C LEU A 53 -4.32 14.92 4.38
N THR A 54 -4.28 15.78 5.38
CA THR A 54 -4.37 17.24 5.22
C THR A 54 -3.17 17.94 5.86
N MET A 55 -3.05 19.22 5.56
CA MET A 55 -1.96 20.07 5.98
C MET A 55 -2.51 21.44 6.35
N ASP A 56 -1.86 22.09 7.30
CA ASP A 56 -1.90 23.53 7.43
C ASP A 56 -0.49 24.13 7.51
N LYS A 57 -0.42 25.44 7.71
CA LYS A 57 0.85 26.18 7.83
C LYS A 57 1.74 25.75 9.01
N TYR A 58 1.22 24.95 9.95
CA TYR A 58 1.93 24.53 11.15
C TYR A 58 2.49 23.12 11.03
N SER A 59 1.73 22.19 10.44
CA SER A 59 2.24 20.84 10.18
C SER A 59 1.53 20.11 9.06
N GLY A 60 2.23 19.11 8.54
CA GLY A 60 1.66 18.05 7.72
C GLY A 60 1.11 16.87 8.51
N SER A 61 0.84 15.80 7.78
CA SER A 61 0.32 14.53 8.31
C SER A 61 0.90 13.33 7.57
N GLY A 62 0.94 12.18 8.22
CA GLY A 62 1.50 10.97 7.64
C GLY A 62 1.05 9.68 8.31
N ILE A 63 1.09 8.61 7.54
CA ILE A 63 0.63 7.27 7.89
C ILE A 63 1.69 6.24 7.54
N GLY A 64 1.63 5.10 8.22
CA GLY A 64 2.50 3.96 7.95
C GLY A 64 1.80 2.63 8.18
N THR A 65 2.24 1.58 7.52
CA THR A 65 1.70 0.23 7.73
C THR A 65 1.92 -0.23 9.17
N LYS A 66 0.93 -0.90 9.74
CA LYS A 66 1.05 -1.52 11.07
C LYS A 66 2.04 -2.69 11.04
N ASN A 67 1.94 -3.49 9.98
CA ASN A 67 2.73 -4.68 9.79
C ASN A 67 3.94 -4.40 8.89
N GLU A 68 4.90 -5.31 8.99
CA GLU A 68 6.09 -5.35 8.19
C GLU A 68 6.00 -6.48 7.17
N TYR A 69 6.55 -6.25 5.98
CA TYR A 69 6.44 -7.17 4.85
C TYR A 69 7.82 -7.47 4.27
N LEU A 70 8.02 -8.70 3.82
CA LEU A 70 9.27 -9.13 3.16
C LEU A 70 9.17 -9.04 1.64
N PHE A 71 8.01 -9.42 1.11
CA PHE A 71 7.69 -9.39 -0.30
C PHE A 71 6.20 -9.06 -0.43
N GLY A 72 5.84 -8.44 -1.54
CA GLY A 72 4.44 -8.16 -1.82
C GLY A 72 4.27 -7.10 -2.89
N ARG A 73 3.00 -6.83 -3.16
CA ARG A 73 2.58 -5.77 -4.06
C ARG A 73 1.66 -4.84 -3.29
N PHE A 74 2.01 -3.56 -3.27
CA PHE A 74 1.20 -2.53 -2.65
C PHE A 74 0.61 -1.64 -3.74
N ASP A 75 -0.71 -1.76 -3.89
CA ASP A 75 -1.51 -0.94 -4.76
C ASP A 75 -2.25 0.08 -3.90
N MET A 76 -2.03 1.36 -4.15
CA MET A 76 -2.67 2.44 -3.41
C MET A 76 -3.19 3.48 -4.38
N GLN A 77 -4.46 3.86 -4.21
CA GLN A 77 -5.05 4.96 -4.95
C GLN A 77 -4.84 6.26 -4.20
N ILE A 78 -3.98 7.13 -4.74
CA ILE A 78 -3.67 8.43 -4.13
C ILE A 78 -4.36 9.53 -4.92
N ARG A 79 -5.15 10.35 -4.22
CA ARG A 79 -5.73 11.58 -4.77
C ARG A 79 -4.93 12.77 -4.26
N LEU A 80 -4.33 13.52 -5.19
CA LEU A 80 -3.59 14.73 -4.87
C LEU A 80 -4.52 15.90 -4.50
N VAL A 81 -3.93 16.90 -3.84
CA VAL A 81 -4.64 18.13 -3.45
C VAL A 81 -5.20 18.82 -4.70
N PRO A 82 -6.50 19.16 -4.72
CA PRO A 82 -7.10 19.84 -5.86
C PRO A 82 -6.72 21.34 -5.88
N GLY A 83 -6.57 21.92 -7.07
CA GLY A 83 -6.33 23.35 -7.26
C GLY A 83 -4.85 23.73 -7.25
N ASN A 84 -4.53 24.93 -6.72
CA ASN A 84 -3.14 25.39 -6.62
C ASN A 84 -2.47 24.76 -5.41
N SER A 85 -1.52 23.86 -5.67
CA SER A 85 -0.73 23.15 -4.64
C SER A 85 0.76 23.50 -4.74
N ALA A 86 1.08 24.72 -5.16
CA ALA A 86 2.45 25.19 -5.20
C ALA A 86 3.11 25.08 -3.81
N GLY A 87 4.21 24.33 -3.74
CA GLY A 87 4.97 24.12 -2.51
C GLY A 87 4.52 22.94 -1.65
N THR A 88 3.50 22.18 -2.05
CA THR A 88 3.06 20.96 -1.34
C THR A 88 3.75 19.73 -1.89
N VAL A 89 4.26 18.87 -1.02
CA VAL A 89 4.87 17.58 -1.36
C VAL A 89 4.05 16.45 -0.75
N THR A 90 3.49 15.59 -1.59
CA THR A 90 2.94 14.30 -1.16
C THR A 90 3.94 13.21 -1.51
N ALA A 91 4.41 12.46 -0.52
CA ALA A 91 5.37 11.39 -0.71
C ALA A 91 4.75 10.03 -0.36
N TYR A 92 4.96 9.06 -1.24
CA TYR A 92 4.70 7.64 -1.00
C TYR A 92 6.05 6.93 -0.97
N TYR A 93 6.31 6.18 0.09
CA TYR A 93 7.63 5.60 0.32
C TYR A 93 7.55 4.19 0.90
N ILE A 94 8.62 3.42 0.64
CA ILE A 94 8.82 2.06 1.14
C ILE A 94 10.07 2.09 2.00
N LEU A 95 9.92 2.01 3.33
CA LEU A 95 11.03 1.97 4.26
C LEU A 95 11.46 0.54 4.54
N THR A 96 12.75 0.29 4.38
CA THR A 96 13.34 -1.02 4.64
C THR A 96 14.19 -0.93 5.91
N CYS A 97 13.78 -1.60 6.99
CA CYS A 97 14.50 -1.54 8.26
C CYS A 97 15.63 -2.57 8.27
N TYR A 98 16.84 -2.15 7.93
CA TYR A 98 18.02 -2.93 8.25
C TYR A 98 18.45 -2.67 9.69
N ASN A 99 18.93 -3.69 10.40
CA ASN A 99 19.35 -3.63 11.80
C ASN A 99 20.69 -2.88 11.99
N TYR A 100 20.84 -1.71 11.37
CA TYR A 100 21.94 -0.77 11.58
C TYR A 100 21.39 0.65 11.76
N LYS A 101 21.83 1.27 12.87
CA LYS A 101 21.78 2.70 13.25
C LYS A 101 20.95 3.64 12.36
N PHE A 102 19.97 4.28 13.01
CA PHE A 102 19.00 5.30 12.56
C PHE A 102 19.56 6.58 11.88
N THR A 103 20.83 6.61 11.47
CA THR A 103 21.52 7.83 11.00
C THR A 103 22.42 7.55 9.82
N GLN A 104 21.88 7.05 8.71
CA GLN A 104 22.55 7.15 7.40
C GLN A 104 21.64 6.95 6.17
N LEU A 105 20.37 6.62 6.34
CA LEU A 105 19.47 6.33 5.22
C LEU A 105 18.55 7.51 4.87
N ILE A 106 19.11 8.70 4.69
CA ILE A 106 18.47 9.75 3.86
C ILE A 106 19.12 9.79 2.47
N SER A 107 20.26 9.11 2.25
CA SER A 107 21.03 9.19 1.00
C SER A 107 20.67 8.14 -0.07
N ASP A 108 20.07 7.01 0.30
CA ASP A 108 19.81 5.91 -0.66
C ASP A 108 18.31 5.68 -0.93
N TYR A 109 17.44 6.58 -0.45
CA TYR A 109 16.03 6.51 -0.81
C TYR A 109 15.86 7.02 -2.24
N TYR A 110 15.55 6.09 -3.13
CA TYR A 110 14.80 6.38 -4.35
C TYR A 110 13.45 7.01 -3.93
N ILE A 111 13.46 8.32 -3.71
CA ILE A 111 12.27 9.16 -3.71
C ILE A 111 11.93 9.36 -5.19
N GLU A 112 11.25 8.38 -5.80
CA GLU A 112 10.56 8.69 -7.05
C GLU A 112 9.35 9.57 -6.70
N ILE A 113 9.53 10.89 -6.72
CA ILE A 113 8.43 11.83 -6.96
C ILE A 113 8.02 11.64 -8.42
N ARG A 114 7.35 10.54 -8.71
CA ARG A 114 6.54 10.41 -9.91
C ARG A 114 5.09 10.46 -9.47
N GLN A 115 4.43 11.59 -9.75
CA GLN A 115 2.99 11.56 -9.93
C GLN A 115 2.69 10.43 -10.93
N PHE A 116 1.81 9.51 -10.56
CA PHE A 116 1.40 8.30 -11.31
C PHE A 116 2.19 7.00 -11.11
N MET A 117 2.31 6.51 -9.87
CA MET A 117 2.40 5.06 -9.65
C MET A 117 1.22 4.58 -8.79
N ASN A 118 0.28 3.86 -9.40
CA ASN A 118 -0.87 3.23 -8.72
C ASN A 118 -0.51 1.87 -8.09
N GLN A 119 0.73 1.41 -8.29
CA GLN A 119 1.20 0.09 -7.91
C GLN A 119 2.72 0.13 -7.74
N VAL A 120 3.21 -0.36 -6.61
CA VAL A 120 4.65 -0.61 -6.40
C VAL A 120 4.83 -2.06 -5.93
N CYS A 121 5.50 -2.84 -6.77
CA CYS A 121 5.99 -4.16 -6.42
C CYS A 121 7.36 -4.01 -5.78
N PHE A 122 7.60 -4.68 -4.67
CA PHE A 122 8.90 -4.69 -4.02
C PHE A 122 9.27 -6.13 -3.65
N ASP A 123 10.50 -6.50 -3.96
CA ASP A 123 11.13 -7.72 -3.48
C ASP A 123 12.29 -7.29 -2.60
N ALA A 124 12.13 -7.37 -1.27
CA ALA A 124 13.19 -7.02 -0.35
C ALA A 124 14.19 -8.19 -0.26
N LEU A 125 14.98 -8.38 -1.31
CA LEU A 125 15.90 -9.52 -1.50
C LEU A 125 16.96 -9.70 -0.41
N ASN A 126 17.11 -8.74 0.52
CA ASN A 126 18.09 -8.86 1.61
C ASN A 126 17.67 -8.19 2.93
N SER A 127 16.41 -7.74 3.05
CA SER A 127 15.96 -7.07 4.27
C SER A 127 15.04 -7.94 5.09
N LYS A 128 15.29 -7.95 6.40
CA LYS A 128 14.25 -8.34 7.36
C LYS A 128 13.42 -7.09 7.61
N ASN A 129 12.23 -7.08 7.01
CA ASN A 129 11.08 -6.23 7.33
C ASN A 129 11.03 -4.85 6.67
N THR A 130 10.00 -4.66 5.85
CA THR A 130 9.70 -3.43 5.09
C THR A 130 8.38 -2.83 5.56
N LYS A 131 8.34 -1.51 5.78
CA LYS A 131 7.13 -0.72 6.06
C LYS A 131 6.83 0.20 4.90
N ILE A 132 5.56 0.52 4.72
CA ILE A 132 5.10 1.41 3.66
C ILE A 132 4.43 2.60 4.32
N GLY A 133 4.64 3.81 3.78
CA GLY A 133 4.06 5.02 4.34
C GLY A 133 3.76 6.08 3.30
N VAL A 134 2.91 7.01 3.71
CA VAL A 134 2.54 8.20 2.95
C VAL A 134 2.60 9.39 3.89
N TRP A 135 3.16 10.51 3.44
CA TRP A 135 3.02 11.79 4.13
C TRP A 135 2.73 12.94 3.18
N ILE A 136 2.19 14.02 3.73
CA ILE A 136 2.05 15.32 3.07
C ILE A 136 2.78 16.38 3.90
N VAL A 137 3.69 17.13 3.26
CA VAL A 137 4.43 18.28 3.82
C VAL A 137 4.34 19.52 2.91
#